data_AF-A0A6H2NT17-F1
#
_entry.id   AF-A0A6H2NT17-F1
#
_cell.length_a   1.000
_cell.length_b   1.000
_cell.length_c   1.000
_cell.angle_alpha   90.00
_cell.angle_beta   90.00
_cell.angle_gamma   90.00
#
_symmetry.space_group_name_H-M   'P 1'
#
loop_
_entity.id
_entity.type
_entity.pdbx_description
1 polymer ?
#
loop_
_entity_poly.entity_id
_entity_poly.type
_entity_poly.pdbx_seq_one_letter_code
_entity_poly.pdbx_strand_id
1 'polypeptide(L)'
;THKNHPCSLWARQSKGNFDWLIKHGKELCIEYSLRYKRTHKSEEVIDWCDNNKDLLIFRSADIQAFTQALPDRYKCSNPIEAYREYYLKEKMRFAKWEKGREAPDWIIGNHCTTVISQ
;
A
#
# COMPACT_ATOMS: atom_id res chain seq x y z
N THR A 1 12.03 15.23 5.69
CA THR A 1 13.14 14.40 5.15
C THR A 1 12.56 13.34 4.23
N HIS A 2 13.30 12.86 3.22
CA HIS A 2 12.85 11.96 2.13
C HIS A 2 12.16 12.56 0.90
N LYS A 3 12.33 13.85 0.59
CA LYS A 3 11.80 14.43 -0.68
C LYS A 3 12.26 13.66 -1.94
N ASN A 4 13.44 13.06 -1.92
CA ASN A 4 14.00 12.34 -3.06
C ASN A 4 13.72 10.83 -3.01
N HIS A 5 12.98 10.34 -2.03
CA HIS A 5 12.60 8.93 -2.00
C HIS A 5 11.63 8.62 -3.16
N PRO A 6 11.74 7.45 -3.83
CA PRO A 6 10.90 7.11 -4.97
C PRO A 6 9.40 7.27 -4.70
N CYS A 7 8.90 6.84 -3.54
CA CYS A 7 7.48 7.03 -3.19
C CYS A 7 7.08 8.49 -3.06
N SER A 8 7.96 9.34 -2.52
CA SER A 8 7.68 10.78 -2.40
C SER A 8 7.72 11.47 -3.76
N LEU A 9 8.58 11.01 -4.67
CA LEU A 9 8.61 11.47 -6.08
C LEU A 9 7.32 11.08 -6.80
N TRP A 10 6.93 9.80 -6.70
CA TRP A 10 5.70 9.27 -7.29
C TRP A 10 4.46 10.04 -6.80
N ALA A 11 4.33 10.24 -5.48
CA ALA A 11 3.17 10.91 -4.89
C ALA A 11 2.90 12.32 -5.44
N ARG A 12 3.95 13.05 -5.84
CA ARG A 12 3.84 14.42 -6.38
C ARG A 12 3.95 14.50 -7.90
N GLN A 13 4.08 13.37 -8.59
CA GLN A 13 4.30 13.32 -10.03
C GLN A 13 3.04 13.74 -10.81
N SER A 14 1.86 13.37 -10.33
CA SER A 14 0.58 13.68 -10.96
C SER A 14 -0.53 13.83 -9.91
N LYS A 15 -1.64 14.47 -10.30
CA LYS A 15 -2.82 14.59 -9.46
C LYS A 15 -3.40 13.21 -9.14
N GLY A 16 -3.46 12.31 -10.12
CA GLY A 16 -3.96 10.95 -9.94
C GLY A 16 -3.18 10.15 -8.90
N ASN A 17 -1.85 10.28 -8.84
CA ASN A 17 -1.04 9.64 -7.80
C ASN A 17 -1.36 10.21 -6.41
N PHE A 18 -1.48 11.52 -6.31
CA PHE A 18 -1.78 12.21 -5.06
C PHE A 18 -3.16 11.84 -4.52
N ASP A 19 -4.19 11.87 -5.38
CA ASP A 19 -5.56 11.48 -5.04
C ASP A 19 -5.63 10.01 -4.62
N TRP A 20 -4.93 9.13 -5.33
CA TRP A 20 -4.84 7.71 -4.97
C TRP A 20 -4.22 7.54 -3.58
N LEU A 21 -3.14 8.27 -3.29
CA LEU A 21 -2.44 8.20 -2.00
C LEU A 21 -3.31 8.71 -0.85
N ILE A 22 -4.06 9.79 -1.05
CA ILE A 22 -5.03 10.28 -0.07
C ILE A 22 -6.05 9.19 0.23
N LYS A 23 -6.70 8.64 -0.80
CA LYS A 23 -7.70 7.60 -0.64
C LYS A 23 -7.13 6.39 0.09
N HIS A 24 -5.97 5.91 -0.34
CA HIS A 24 -5.31 4.76 0.28
C HIS A 24 -4.94 5.05 1.75
N GLY A 25 -4.42 6.24 2.06
CA GLY A 25 -4.11 6.66 3.41
C GLY A 25 -5.33 6.72 4.33
N LYS A 26 -6.47 7.18 3.83
CA LYS A 26 -7.74 7.19 4.58
C LYS A 26 -8.22 5.77 4.91
N GLU A 27 -8.16 4.85 3.94
CA GLU A 27 -8.49 3.43 4.18
C GLU A 27 -7.57 2.79 5.24
N LEU A 28 -6.28 3.11 5.23
CA LEU A 28 -5.36 2.66 6.28
C LEU A 28 -5.73 3.23 7.66
N CYS A 29 -6.20 4.47 7.74
CA CYS A 29 -6.68 5.07 8.99
C CYS A 29 -7.96 4.38 9.50
N ILE A 30 -8.86 4.00 8.60
CA ILE A 30 -10.05 3.19 8.93
C ILE A 30 -9.63 1.83 9.51
N GLU A 31 -8.74 1.10 8.84
CA GLU A 31 -8.25 -0.19 9.34
C GLU A 31 -7.53 -0.06 10.69
N TYR A 32 -6.74 1.01 10.88
CA TYR A 32 -6.12 1.32 12.17
C TYR A 32 -7.18 1.55 13.26
N SER A 33 -8.20 2.37 12.98
CA SER A 33 -9.28 2.68 13.91
C SER A 33 -10.09 1.43 14.28
N LEU A 34 -10.35 0.56 13.31
CA LEU A 34 -11.02 -0.72 13.55
C LEU A 34 -10.21 -1.63 14.46
N ARG A 35 -8.89 -1.73 14.24
CA ARG A 35 -7.99 -2.60 15.00
C ARG A 35 -7.75 -2.10 16.42
N TYR A 36 -7.49 -0.82 16.59
CA TYR A 36 -6.99 -0.23 17.84
C TYR A 36 -8.02 0.62 18.59
N LYS A 37 -9.21 0.86 18.00
CA LYS A 37 -10.26 1.71 18.58
C LYS A 37 -9.78 3.13 18.90
N ARG A 38 -8.88 3.65 18.06
CA ARG A 38 -8.25 4.97 18.17
C ARG A 38 -8.02 5.55 16.78
N THR A 39 -8.13 6.87 16.64
CA THR A 39 -7.77 7.61 15.43
C THR A 39 -6.26 7.55 15.18
N HIS A 40 -5.84 7.33 13.93
CA HIS A 40 -4.42 7.35 13.59
C HIS A 40 -3.93 8.81 13.51
N LYS A 41 -2.74 9.10 14.04
CA LYS A 41 -2.22 10.49 14.06
C LYS A 41 -2.06 11.10 12.67
N SER A 42 -1.81 10.29 11.64
CA SER A 42 -1.68 10.79 10.27
C SER A 42 -3.01 11.14 9.61
N GLU A 43 -4.15 10.76 10.19
CA GLU A 43 -5.48 11.01 9.62
C GLU A 43 -5.74 12.51 9.47
N GLU A 44 -5.46 13.30 10.52
CA GLU A 44 -5.57 14.77 10.48
C GLU A 44 -4.72 15.41 9.38
N VAL A 45 -3.50 14.90 9.18
CA VAL A 45 -2.59 15.40 8.13
C VAL A 45 -3.10 15.02 6.75
N ILE A 46 -3.62 13.80 6.58
CA ILE A 46 -4.19 13.33 5.32
C ILE A 46 -5.44 14.14 4.97
N ASP A 47 -6.30 14.43 5.94
CA ASP A 47 -7.49 15.27 5.75
C ASP A 47 -7.12 16.71 5.41
N TRP A 48 -6.10 17.27 6.07
CA TRP A 48 -5.58 18.57 5.69
C TRP A 48 -5.07 18.57 4.24
N CYS A 49 -4.33 17.54 3.83
CA CYS A 49 -3.88 17.39 2.44
C CYS A 49 -5.05 17.29 1.45
N ASP A 50 -6.12 16.55 1.78
CA ASP A 50 -7.29 16.38 0.92
C ASP A 50 -8.08 17.69 0.78
N ASN A 51 -8.30 18.40 1.88
CA ASN A 51 -9.01 19.69 1.90
C ASN A 51 -8.25 20.80 1.16
N ASN A 52 -6.93 20.66 1.02
CA ASN A 52 -6.07 21.66 0.38
C ASN A 52 -5.51 21.19 -0.97
N LYS A 53 -5.96 20.05 -1.50
CA LYS A 53 -5.37 19.45 -2.71
C LYS A 53 -5.48 20.34 -3.95
N ASP A 54 -6.52 21.18 -4.01
CA ASP A 54 -6.75 22.08 -5.14
C ASP A 54 -5.78 23.28 -5.16
N LEU A 55 -5.00 23.49 -4.09
CA LEU A 55 -3.90 24.44 -4.07
C LEU A 55 -2.64 23.92 -4.81
N LEU A 56 -2.60 22.62 -5.12
CA LEU A 56 -1.46 21.98 -5.76
C LEU A 56 -1.59 22.01 -7.28
N ILE A 57 -0.50 22.36 -7.96
CA ILE A 57 -0.42 22.34 -9.42
C ILE A 57 0.35 21.09 -9.86
N PHE A 58 -0.33 20.23 -10.61
CA PHE A 58 0.26 19.00 -11.16
C PHE A 58 0.45 19.12 -12.67
N ARG A 59 1.45 18.40 -13.20
CA ARG A 59 1.74 18.36 -14.65
C ARG A 59 0.81 17.42 -15.44
N SER A 60 0.15 16.49 -14.75
CA SER A 60 -0.77 15.52 -15.34
C SER A 60 -1.83 15.14 -14.30
N ALA A 61 -3.02 14.76 -14.79
CA ALA A 61 -4.09 14.20 -13.99
C ALA A 61 -4.03 12.66 -13.88
N ASP A 62 -3.30 12.00 -14.78
CA ASP A 62 -3.31 10.55 -14.92
C ASP A 62 -2.53 9.86 -13.79
N ILE A 63 -3.02 8.71 -13.36
CA ILE A 63 -2.25 7.84 -12.45
C ILE A 63 -1.02 7.31 -13.19
N GLN A 64 0.14 7.37 -12.52
CA GLN A 64 1.40 6.89 -13.05
C GLN A 64 1.73 5.53 -12.45
N ALA A 65 2.59 4.76 -13.12
CA ALA A 65 3.03 3.46 -12.66
C ALA A 65 3.56 3.52 -11.21
N PHE A 66 3.07 2.61 -10.37
CA PHE A 66 3.47 2.55 -8.96
C PHE A 66 4.96 2.23 -8.81
N THR A 67 5.64 3.03 -7.99
CA THR A 67 7.03 2.75 -7.61
C THR A 67 7.10 1.55 -6.66
N GLN A 68 8.04 0.64 -6.91
CA GLN A 68 8.27 -0.54 -6.06
C GLN A 68 9.45 -0.28 -5.11
N ALA A 69 9.13 0.09 -3.87
CA ALA A 69 10.10 0.32 -2.80
C ALA A 69 10.32 -0.95 -1.97
N LEU A 70 10.73 -2.02 -2.65
CA LEU A 70 10.96 -3.35 -2.08
C LEU A 70 12.26 -3.95 -2.68
N PRO A 71 12.82 -5.04 -2.11
CA PRO A 71 14.06 -5.64 -2.61
C PRO A 71 13.97 -6.06 -4.09
N ASP A 72 15.04 -5.85 -4.86
CA ASP A 72 15.04 -6.07 -6.32
C ASP A 72 14.56 -7.46 -6.74
N ARG A 73 14.83 -8.50 -5.94
CA ARG A 73 14.39 -9.88 -6.20
C ARG A 73 12.88 -10.10 -6.27
N TYR A 74 12.06 -9.18 -5.75
CA TYR A 74 10.59 -9.28 -5.86
C TYR A 74 10.01 -8.30 -6.88
N LYS A 75 10.82 -7.41 -7.47
CA LYS A 75 10.30 -6.44 -8.44
C LYS A 75 9.82 -7.16 -9.69
N CYS A 76 8.65 -6.77 -10.19
CA CYS A 76 8.11 -7.29 -11.44
C CYS A 76 7.22 -6.25 -12.14
N SER A 77 6.65 -6.57 -13.29
CA SER A 77 5.80 -5.65 -14.04
C SER A 77 4.49 -5.29 -13.33
N ASN A 78 3.98 -6.16 -12.46
CA ASN A 78 2.77 -5.92 -11.69
C ASN A 78 3.11 -5.56 -10.23
N PRO A 79 2.90 -4.31 -9.80
CA PRO A 79 3.23 -3.88 -8.44
C PRO A 79 2.45 -4.65 -7.36
N ILE A 80 1.22 -5.08 -7.65
CA ILE A 80 0.40 -5.84 -6.70
C ILE A 80 1.06 -7.20 -6.42
N GLU A 81 1.46 -7.92 -7.47
CA GLU A 81 2.12 -9.22 -7.32
C GLU A 81 3.49 -9.09 -6.66
N ALA A 82 4.27 -8.06 -7.02
CA ALA A 82 5.56 -7.78 -6.39
C ALA A 82 5.43 -7.63 -4.86
N TYR A 83 4.43 -6.86 -4.39
CA TYR A 83 4.19 -6.68 -2.96
C TYR A 83 3.59 -7.93 -2.28
N ARG A 84 2.70 -8.67 -2.95
CA ARG A 84 2.17 -9.94 -2.43
C ARG A 84 3.29 -10.95 -2.17
N GLU A 85 4.15 -11.17 -3.15
CA GLU A 85 5.30 -12.07 -3.04
C GLU A 85 6.25 -11.67 -1.91
N TYR A 86 6.55 -10.37 -1.80
CA TYR A 86 7.37 -9.83 -0.72
C TYR A 86 6.75 -10.09 0.65
N TYR A 87 5.44 -9.90 0.80
CA TYR A 87 4.74 -10.16 2.06
C TYR A 87 4.72 -11.65 2.41
N LEU A 88 4.37 -12.51 1.45
CA LEU A 88 4.36 -13.96 1.62
C LEU A 88 5.72 -14.50 2.07
N LYS A 89 6.80 -14.05 1.42
CA LYS A 89 8.14 -14.60 1.67
C LYS A 89 8.82 -13.99 2.88
N GLU A 90 8.52 -12.74 3.24
CA GLU A 90 9.28 -12.05 4.30
C GLU A 90 8.48 -11.51 5.48
N LYS A 91 7.20 -11.20 5.28
CA LYS A 91 6.39 -10.45 6.27
C LYS A 91 5.37 -11.31 7.00
N MET A 92 5.13 -12.54 6.54
CA MET A 92 4.17 -13.46 7.16
C MET A 92 4.43 -13.74 8.63
N ARG A 93 5.69 -13.70 9.08
CA ARG A 93 6.06 -13.97 10.49
C ARG A 93 5.35 -13.08 11.52
N PHE A 94 4.88 -11.90 11.13
CA PHE A 94 4.16 -10.98 12.01
C PHE A 94 2.75 -10.63 11.49
N ALA A 95 2.31 -11.28 10.41
CA ALA A 95 0.98 -11.07 9.88
C ALA A 95 -0.06 -11.63 10.86
N LYS A 96 -1.08 -10.81 11.15
CA LYS A 96 -2.15 -11.15 12.11
C LYS A 96 -3.49 -10.64 11.61
N TRP A 97 -4.41 -11.55 11.39
CA TRP A 97 -5.82 -11.27 11.09
C TRP A 97 -6.62 -11.46 12.36
N GLU A 98 -7.10 -10.34 12.90
CA GLU A 98 -7.76 -10.27 14.20
C GLU A 98 -8.91 -9.27 14.08
N LYS A 99 -9.73 -9.16 15.14
CA LYS A 99 -10.83 -8.16 15.21
C LYS A 99 -11.86 -8.31 14.08
N GLY A 100 -12.18 -9.56 13.71
CA GLY A 100 -13.18 -9.88 12.69
C GLY A 100 -12.70 -9.68 11.25
N ARG A 101 -11.38 -9.74 11.03
CA ARG A 101 -10.77 -9.75 9.70
C ARG A 101 -10.27 -11.15 9.38
N GLU A 102 -10.56 -11.61 8.17
CA GLU A 102 -10.02 -12.85 7.62
C GLU A 102 -8.71 -12.59 6.88
N ALA A 103 -7.95 -13.65 6.65
CA ALA A 103 -6.79 -13.58 5.79
C ALA A 103 -7.22 -13.28 4.35
N PRO A 104 -6.54 -12.39 3.62
CA PRO A 104 -6.80 -12.18 2.20
C PRO A 104 -6.63 -13.46 1.38
N ASP A 105 -7.46 -13.63 0.36
CA ASP A 105 -7.48 -14.83 -0.50
C ASP A 105 -6.13 -15.16 -1.13
N TRP A 106 -5.32 -14.13 -1.45
CA TRP A 106 -3.99 -14.29 -2.05
C TRP A 106 -2.97 -14.93 -1.10
N ILE A 107 -3.29 -15.07 0.19
CA ILE A 107 -2.48 -15.81 1.15
C ILE A 107 -2.83 -17.29 1.16
N ILE A 108 -4.11 -17.62 0.94
CA ILE A 108 -4.65 -18.97 1.07
C ILE A 108 -4.32 -19.81 -0.19
N GLY A 109 -4.04 -19.17 -1.33
CA GLY A 109 -3.82 -19.82 -2.63
C GLY A 109 -2.43 -20.41 -2.93
N ASN A 110 -1.45 -20.32 -2.03
CA ASN A 110 -0.06 -20.77 -2.31
C ASN A 110 0.38 -22.04 -1.55
N HIS A 111 -0.56 -22.94 -1.23
CA HIS A 111 -0.23 -24.32 -0.92
C HIS A 111 -0.29 -25.17 -2.19
N CYS A 112 0.70 -25.00 -3.08
CA CYS A 112 0.95 -26.01 -4.11
C CYS A 112 1.49 -27.26 -3.40
N THR A 113 0.62 -28.27 -3.32
CA THR A 113 0.87 -29.59 -2.75
C THR A 113 2.13 -30.19 -3.36
N THR A 114 3.14 -30.49 -2.55
CA THR A 114 4.21 -31.41 -2.96
C THR A 114 3.57 -32.77 -3.21
N VAL A 115 3.22 -33.05 -4.47
CA VAL A 115 2.91 -34.41 -4.90
C VAL A 115 4.26 -35.11 -5.01
N ILE A 116 4.64 -35.85 -3.97
CA ILE A 116 5.72 -36.84 -4.07
C ILE A 116 5.16 -37.93 -4.98
N SER A 117 5.66 -38.00 -6.22
CA SER A 117 5.51 -39.20 -7.04
C SER A 117 6.50 -40.24 -6.53
N GLN A 118 5.99 -41.43 -6.23
CA GLN A 118 6.76 -42.68 -6.18
C GLN A 118 7.07 -43.14 -7.60
#